data_AF-A0A2Z5UM92-F1
#
_entry.id   AF-A0A2Z5UM92-F1
#
_cell.length_a   1.000
_cell.length_b   1.000
_cell.length_c   1.000
_cell.angle_alpha   90.00
_cell.angle_beta   90.00
_cell.angle_gamma   90.00
#
_symmetry.space_group_name_H-M   'P 1'
#
loop_
_entity.id
_entity.type
_entity.pdbx_description
1 polymer ?
#
loop_
_entity_poly.entity_id
_entity_poly.type
_entity_poly.pdbx_seq_one_letter_code
_entity_poly.pdbx_strand_id
1 'polypeptide(L)'
;MTIYCDESGGLNAGAMTFSAVMLTAEAAADIHARFRSVTGLRGELKGSRISLVERAWLLELFDRAGGRAWVAVAERDRLAQSPGGTLPSDLDLYAALLDLAIGRWLPETGGVCTDVVIDDGRYDPDILGRVRAEIQAGLGQWGRASLADSRRSEGVQIADVIANSLFNIAVKSPRARRIRTILNPLLDTRAIRIANLTAMP
;
A
#
# COMPACT_ATOMS: atom_id res chain seq x y z
N MET A 1 -0.15 5.28 -16.32
CA MET A 1 -0.60 5.09 -14.92
C MET A 1 0.62 4.67 -14.12
N THR A 2 0.65 4.99 -12.83
CA THR A 2 1.76 4.65 -11.94
C THR A 2 1.20 3.88 -10.75
N ILE A 3 1.87 2.81 -10.35
CA ILE A 3 1.58 2.08 -9.12
C ILE A 3 2.52 2.59 -8.04
N TYR A 4 1.96 3.23 -7.03
CA TYR A 4 2.66 3.70 -5.84
C TYR A 4 2.51 2.70 -4.70
N CYS A 5 3.61 2.37 -4.08
CA CYS A 5 3.68 1.31 -3.08
C CYS A 5 4.18 1.83 -1.75
N ASP A 6 3.50 1.42 -0.68
CA ASP A 6 3.94 1.61 0.70
C ASP A 6 3.33 0.51 1.58
N GLU A 7 3.92 0.29 2.74
CA GLU A 7 3.55 -0.73 3.70
C GLU A 7 3.22 -0.16 5.08
N SER A 8 2.57 -0.95 5.91
CA SER A 8 2.33 -0.59 7.32
C SER A 8 2.43 -1.80 8.23
N GLY A 9 3.06 -1.61 9.39
CA GLY A 9 3.14 -2.62 10.44
C GLY A 9 4.29 -3.60 10.30
N GLY A 10 4.08 -4.81 10.79
CA GLY A 10 5.05 -5.89 10.90
C GLY A 10 4.47 -7.01 11.78
N LEU A 11 4.96 -8.25 11.64
CA LEU A 11 4.37 -9.38 12.38
C LEU A 11 4.47 -9.25 13.90
N ASN A 12 5.44 -8.47 14.41
CA ASN A 12 5.54 -8.16 15.83
C ASN A 12 4.38 -7.27 16.33
N ALA A 13 3.77 -6.49 15.43
CA ALA A 13 2.58 -5.71 15.70
C ALA A 13 1.27 -6.46 15.38
N GLY A 14 1.35 -7.74 14.99
CA GLY A 14 0.21 -8.62 14.70
C GLY A 14 -0.14 -8.74 13.21
N ALA A 15 0.22 -7.78 12.37
CA ALA A 15 0.01 -7.84 10.93
C ALA A 15 0.98 -6.95 10.16
N MET A 16 1.21 -7.26 8.89
CA MET A 16 1.81 -6.35 7.92
C MET A 16 0.86 -6.20 6.73
N THR A 17 0.72 -4.98 6.23
CA THR A 17 -0.04 -4.69 5.01
C THR A 17 0.84 -3.98 4.01
N PHE A 18 0.59 -4.21 2.72
CA PHE A 18 1.28 -3.57 1.62
C PHE A 18 0.24 -3.08 0.61
N SER A 19 0.26 -1.79 0.28
CA SER A 19 -0.68 -1.18 -0.64
C SER A 19 0.00 -0.86 -1.95
N ALA A 20 -0.56 -1.31 -3.07
CA ALA A 20 -0.17 -0.96 -4.42
C ALA A 20 -1.29 -0.13 -5.06
N VAL A 21 -1.11 1.20 -5.06
CA VAL A 21 -2.09 2.20 -5.49
C VAL A 21 -1.84 2.65 -6.92
N MET A 22 -2.81 2.47 -7.80
CA MET A 22 -2.75 2.95 -9.17
C MET A 22 -3.42 4.32 -9.32
N LEU A 23 -2.61 5.32 -9.72
CA LEU A 23 -3.01 6.69 -10.01
C LEU A 23 -2.16 7.28 -11.14
N THR A 24 -2.59 8.37 -11.76
CA THR A 24 -1.66 9.26 -12.49
C THR A 24 -0.93 10.16 -11.50
N ALA A 25 0.27 10.63 -11.86
CA ALA A 25 1.01 11.60 -11.04
C ALA A 25 0.21 12.90 -10.82
N GLU A 26 -0.51 13.36 -11.85
CA GLU A 26 -1.41 14.51 -11.77
C GLU A 26 -2.53 14.29 -10.76
N ALA A 27 -3.23 13.14 -10.82
CA ALA A 27 -4.28 12.82 -9.87
C ALA A 27 -3.76 12.73 -8.42
N ALA A 28 -2.57 12.14 -8.22
CA ALA A 28 -1.94 12.09 -6.90
C ALA A 28 -1.63 13.50 -6.37
N ALA A 29 -1.08 14.38 -7.21
CA ALA A 29 -0.81 15.77 -6.88
C ALA A 29 -2.10 16.56 -6.56
N ASP A 30 -3.16 16.38 -7.35
CA ASP A 30 -4.44 17.06 -7.16
C ASP A 30 -5.14 16.62 -5.86
N ILE A 31 -5.14 15.32 -5.56
CA ILE A 31 -5.64 14.78 -4.28
C ILE A 31 -4.88 15.45 -3.12
N HIS A 32 -3.56 15.53 -3.22
CA HIS A 32 -2.72 16.13 -2.19
C HIS A 32 -2.99 17.62 -2.01
N ALA A 33 -3.02 18.39 -3.11
CA ALA A 33 -3.30 19.81 -3.08
C ALA A 33 -4.67 20.08 -2.46
N ARG A 34 -5.69 19.33 -2.88
CA ARG A 34 -7.04 19.47 -2.34
C ARG A 34 -7.10 19.08 -0.87
N PHE A 35 -6.50 17.96 -0.49
CA PHE A 35 -6.43 17.52 0.90
C PHE A 35 -5.81 18.61 1.79
N ARG A 36 -4.64 19.14 1.41
CA ARG A 36 -3.93 20.18 2.17
C ARG A 36 -4.71 21.49 2.27
N SER A 37 -5.40 21.89 1.20
CA SER A 37 -6.23 23.11 1.21
C SER A 37 -7.36 23.06 2.25
N VAL A 38 -7.85 21.85 2.57
CA VAL A 38 -8.97 21.64 3.50
C VAL A 38 -8.45 21.39 4.92
N THR A 39 -7.38 20.62 5.08
CA THR A 39 -6.88 20.21 6.40
C THR A 39 -5.86 21.16 6.99
N GLY A 40 -5.23 22.00 6.15
CA GLY A 40 -4.09 22.81 6.55
C GLY A 40 -2.82 22.01 6.84
N LEU A 41 -2.77 20.72 6.46
CA LEU A 41 -1.62 19.85 6.70
C LEU A 41 -0.34 20.45 6.10
N ARG A 42 0.66 20.65 6.94
CA ARG A 42 2.03 21.02 6.56
C ARG A 42 2.96 19.82 6.74
N GLY A 43 3.93 19.68 5.84
CA GLY A 43 4.85 18.53 5.84
C GLY A 43 4.19 17.25 5.30
N GLU A 44 4.78 16.11 5.62
CA GLU A 44 4.40 14.81 5.08
C GLU A 44 3.03 14.31 5.57
N LEU A 45 2.20 13.81 4.65
CA LEU A 45 0.99 13.06 4.94
C LEU A 45 1.39 11.62 5.33
N LYS A 46 1.13 11.27 6.58
CA LYS A 46 1.31 9.89 7.09
C LYS A 46 0.00 9.33 7.61
N GLY A 47 -0.36 8.12 7.18
CA GLY A 47 -1.55 7.38 7.61
C GLY A 47 -1.62 7.24 9.13
N SER A 48 -0.48 7.03 9.79
CA SER A 48 -0.42 6.93 11.26
C SER A 48 -0.73 8.24 12.00
N ARG A 49 -0.63 9.41 11.32
CA ARG A 49 -0.71 10.75 11.93
C ARG A 49 -2.01 11.49 11.66
N ILE A 50 -2.85 10.99 10.74
CA ILE A 50 -4.14 11.62 10.43
C ILE A 50 -5.30 11.09 11.27
N SER A 51 -6.27 11.95 11.50
CA SER A 51 -7.54 11.64 12.14
C SER A 51 -8.44 10.75 11.25
N LEU A 52 -9.55 10.27 11.82
CA LEU A 52 -10.55 9.50 11.07
C LEU A 52 -11.27 10.34 10.03
N VAL A 53 -11.49 11.63 10.29
CA VAL A 53 -12.16 12.55 9.35
C VAL A 53 -11.26 12.83 8.16
N GLU A 54 -9.99 13.12 8.42
CA GLU A 54 -8.99 13.31 7.38
C GLU A 54 -8.81 12.03 6.54
N ARG A 55 -8.77 10.86 7.18
CA ARG A 55 -8.70 9.58 6.45
C ARG A 55 -9.91 9.37 5.54
N ALA A 56 -11.12 9.64 6.04
CA ALA A 56 -12.33 9.56 5.24
C ALA A 56 -12.28 10.53 4.05
N TRP A 57 -11.83 11.76 4.27
CA TRP A 57 -11.70 12.76 3.23
C TRP A 57 -10.69 12.36 2.15
N LEU A 58 -9.52 11.85 2.54
CA LEU A 58 -8.52 11.39 1.57
C LEU A 58 -9.05 10.23 0.71
N LEU A 59 -9.72 9.26 1.34
CA LEU A 59 -10.26 8.10 0.63
C LEU A 59 -11.42 8.49 -0.32
N GLU A 60 -12.22 9.48 0.04
CA GLU A 60 -13.22 10.07 -0.85
C GLU A 60 -12.57 10.75 -2.07
N LEU A 61 -11.51 11.55 -1.86
CA LEU A 61 -10.78 12.18 -2.95
C LEU A 61 -10.13 11.14 -3.88
N PHE A 62 -9.56 10.09 -3.29
CA PHE A 62 -8.98 8.97 -4.01
C PHE A 62 -9.99 8.27 -4.91
N ASP A 63 -11.18 7.94 -4.41
CA ASP A 63 -12.22 7.28 -5.20
C ASP A 63 -12.73 8.19 -6.34
N ARG A 64 -12.98 9.47 -6.03
CA ARG A 64 -13.39 10.47 -7.04
C ARG A 64 -12.38 10.68 -8.16
N ALA A 65 -11.10 10.55 -7.86
CA ALA A 65 -10.03 10.63 -8.85
C ALA A 65 -9.91 9.35 -9.71
N GLY A 66 -10.78 8.35 -9.49
CA GLY A 66 -10.71 7.06 -10.18
C GLY A 66 -9.59 6.16 -9.66
N GLY A 67 -9.07 6.44 -8.47
CA GLY A 67 -8.00 5.68 -7.85
C GLY A 67 -8.40 4.23 -7.63
N ARG A 68 -7.42 3.32 -7.79
CA ARG A 68 -7.61 1.90 -7.56
C ARG A 68 -6.45 1.33 -6.76
N ALA A 69 -6.70 0.34 -5.89
CA ALA A 69 -5.65 -0.28 -5.10
C ALA A 69 -5.83 -1.79 -4.95
N TRP A 70 -4.69 -2.48 -4.92
CA TRP A 70 -4.57 -3.82 -4.34
C TRP A 70 -3.81 -3.69 -3.02
N VAL A 71 -4.37 -4.26 -1.95
CA VAL A 71 -3.74 -4.28 -0.63
C VAL A 71 -3.49 -5.73 -0.23
N ALA A 72 -2.22 -6.10 -0.15
CA ALA A 72 -1.80 -7.38 0.40
C ALA A 72 -1.80 -7.31 1.94
N VAL A 73 -2.33 -8.34 2.60
CA VAL A 73 -2.47 -8.39 4.06
C VAL A 73 -1.93 -9.72 4.59
N ALA A 74 -0.99 -9.65 5.52
CA ALA A 74 -0.50 -10.78 6.29
C ALA A 74 -0.85 -10.60 7.77
N GLU A 75 -1.56 -11.57 8.34
CA GLU A 75 -1.87 -11.63 9.77
C GLU A 75 -0.98 -12.68 10.44
N ARG A 76 -0.33 -12.30 11.55
CA ARG A 76 0.58 -13.17 12.31
C ARG A 76 -0.09 -14.48 12.70
N ASP A 77 -1.30 -14.40 13.26
CA ASP A 77 -2.03 -15.58 13.76
C ASP A 77 -2.37 -16.55 12.64
N ARG A 78 -2.60 -16.05 11.41
CA ARG A 78 -2.86 -16.88 10.24
C ARG A 78 -1.58 -17.51 9.70
N LEU A 79 -0.49 -16.76 9.60
CA LEU A 79 0.78 -17.31 9.13
C LEU A 79 1.37 -18.32 10.11
N ALA A 80 1.18 -18.12 11.42
CA ALA A 80 1.61 -19.05 12.46
C ALA A 80 0.94 -20.43 12.38
N GLN A 81 -0.19 -20.55 11.66
CA GLN A 81 -0.87 -21.83 11.42
C GLN A 81 -0.27 -22.61 10.25
N SER A 82 0.71 -22.04 9.52
CA SER A 82 1.36 -22.71 8.40
C SER A 82 2.24 -23.88 8.87
N PRO A 83 2.27 -25.01 8.14
CA PRO A 83 3.13 -26.14 8.47
C PRO A 83 4.60 -25.71 8.54
N GLY A 84 5.29 -26.02 9.65
CA GLY A 84 6.69 -25.61 9.87
C GLY A 84 6.89 -24.48 10.90
N GLY A 85 5.81 -23.83 11.35
CA GLY A 85 5.73 -23.05 12.61
C GLY A 85 6.63 -21.83 12.75
N THR A 86 7.51 -21.54 11.78
CA THR A 86 8.44 -20.42 11.84
C THR A 86 7.86 -19.25 11.08
N LEU A 87 7.71 -18.11 11.75
CA LEU A 87 7.29 -16.88 11.10
C LEU A 87 8.40 -16.39 10.15
N PRO A 88 8.04 -15.85 8.97
CA PRO A 88 9.02 -15.30 8.04
C PRO A 88 9.75 -14.11 8.66
N SER A 89 10.93 -13.80 8.13
CA SER A 89 11.59 -12.54 8.46
C SER A 89 10.76 -11.34 7.97
N ASP A 90 10.99 -10.15 8.54
CA ASP A 90 10.29 -8.93 8.12
C ASP A 90 10.49 -8.64 6.63
N LEU A 91 11.71 -8.88 6.13
CA LEU A 91 12.08 -8.69 4.74
C LEU A 91 11.41 -9.70 3.81
N ASP A 92 11.43 -10.99 4.15
CA ASP A 92 10.77 -12.02 3.34
C ASP A 92 9.27 -11.74 3.23
N LEU A 93 8.66 -11.32 4.35
CA LEU A 93 7.25 -10.96 4.37
C LEU A 93 6.95 -9.75 3.50
N TYR A 94 7.79 -8.72 3.58
CA TYR A 94 7.65 -7.53 2.75
C TYR A 94 7.72 -7.88 1.26
N ALA A 95 8.71 -8.66 0.84
CA ALA A 95 8.84 -9.13 -0.54
C ALA A 95 7.59 -9.93 -0.99
N ALA A 96 7.13 -10.88 -0.17
CA ALA A 96 5.95 -11.68 -0.48
C ALA A 96 4.67 -10.85 -0.61
N LEU A 97 4.48 -9.83 0.23
CA LEU A 97 3.33 -8.94 0.15
C LEU A 97 3.40 -8.02 -1.07
N LEU A 98 4.59 -7.53 -1.40
CA LEU A 98 4.85 -6.74 -2.59
C LEU A 98 4.52 -7.54 -3.84
N ASP A 99 5.05 -8.76 -3.96
CA ASP A 99 4.83 -9.64 -5.10
C ASP A 99 3.35 -9.99 -5.25
N LEU A 100 2.68 -10.26 -4.12
CA LEU A 100 1.24 -10.51 -4.12
C LEU A 100 0.45 -9.30 -4.62
N ALA A 101 0.76 -8.08 -4.18
CA ALA A 101 0.03 -6.88 -4.58
C ALA A 101 0.30 -6.51 -6.05
N ILE A 102 1.56 -6.51 -6.48
CA ILE A 102 1.95 -6.22 -7.86
C ILE A 102 1.49 -7.31 -8.82
N GLY A 103 1.63 -8.58 -8.44
CA GLY A 103 1.16 -9.73 -9.21
C GLY A 103 -0.34 -9.70 -9.49
N ARG A 104 -1.15 -9.08 -8.62
CA ARG A 104 -2.58 -8.85 -8.86
C ARG A 104 -2.85 -7.73 -9.88
N TRP A 105 -1.95 -6.76 -10.00
CA TRP A 105 -2.05 -5.68 -10.98
C TRP A 105 -1.67 -6.09 -12.40
N LEU A 106 -0.72 -7.01 -12.56
CA LEU A 106 -0.21 -7.39 -13.88
C LEU A 106 -1.31 -7.87 -14.87
N PRO A 107 -2.26 -8.74 -14.48
CA PRO A 107 -3.34 -9.15 -15.39
C PRO A 107 -4.31 -8.01 -15.73
N GLU A 108 -4.56 -7.10 -14.79
CA GLU A 108 -5.54 -6.02 -14.95
C GLU A 108 -5.02 -4.86 -15.80
N THR A 109 -3.71 -4.65 -15.79
CA THR A 109 -3.05 -3.67 -16.66
C THR A 109 -2.86 -4.20 -18.08
N GLY A 110 -3.23 -5.45 -18.36
CA GLY A 110 -3.00 -6.09 -19.66
C GLY A 110 -1.51 -6.19 -20.02
N GLY A 111 -0.62 -6.18 -19.03
CA GLY A 111 0.83 -6.10 -19.23
C GLY A 111 1.32 -4.75 -19.77
N VAL A 112 0.51 -3.70 -19.72
CA VAL A 112 0.85 -2.36 -20.23
C VAL A 112 1.78 -1.62 -19.25
N CYS A 113 2.60 -0.74 -19.83
CA CYS A 113 3.56 0.11 -19.15
C CYS A 113 2.98 0.84 -17.95
N THR A 114 3.40 0.38 -16.78
CA THR A 114 3.06 0.93 -15.49
C THR A 114 4.35 1.07 -14.70
N ASP A 115 4.72 2.30 -14.40
CA ASP A 115 5.83 2.56 -13.49
C ASP A 115 5.42 2.11 -12.09
N VAL A 116 6.32 1.43 -11.39
CA VAL A 116 6.16 1.04 -9.99
C VAL A 116 7.10 1.89 -9.15
N VAL A 117 6.53 2.65 -8.21
CA VAL A 117 7.25 3.55 -7.32
C VAL A 117 7.11 3.01 -5.91
N ILE A 118 8.22 2.63 -5.29
CA ILE A 118 8.27 1.98 -3.98
C ILE A 118 8.85 2.96 -2.96
N ASP A 119 8.24 3.03 -1.78
CA ASP A 119 8.84 3.77 -0.65
C ASP A 119 10.24 3.24 -0.33
N ASP A 120 11.16 4.16 -0.04
CA ASP A 120 12.55 3.85 0.29
C ASP A 120 12.91 3.99 1.78
N GLY A 121 11.91 4.15 2.65
CA GLY A 121 12.12 4.52 4.04
C GLY A 121 12.34 3.37 5.02
N ARG A 122 11.91 2.14 4.69
CA ARG A 122 11.88 1.02 5.66
C ARG A 122 13.17 0.22 5.81
N TYR A 123 13.87 -0.03 4.71
CA TYR A 123 15.03 -0.91 4.68
C TYR A 123 16.29 -0.18 4.20
N ASP A 124 17.44 -0.81 4.42
CA ASP A 124 18.71 -0.32 3.89
C ASP A 124 18.67 -0.18 2.36
N PRO A 125 19.29 0.86 1.77
CA PRO A 125 19.28 1.09 0.33
C PRO A 125 19.73 -0.10 -0.53
N ASP A 126 20.67 -0.93 -0.05
CA ASP A 126 21.14 -2.11 -0.78
C ASP A 126 20.07 -3.22 -0.82
N ILE A 127 19.25 -3.31 0.23
CA ILE A 127 18.10 -4.22 0.28
C ILE A 127 17.03 -3.74 -0.69
N LEU A 128 16.65 -2.47 -0.61
CA LEU A 128 15.63 -1.88 -1.50
C LEU A 128 16.07 -1.92 -2.96
N GLY A 129 17.36 -1.73 -3.24
CA GLY A 129 17.95 -1.86 -4.57
C GLY A 129 17.76 -3.24 -5.18
N ARG A 130 17.87 -4.30 -4.36
CA ARG A 130 17.58 -5.69 -4.75
C ARG A 130 16.10 -5.92 -5.03
N VAL A 131 15.23 -5.51 -4.10
CA VAL A 131 13.76 -5.61 -4.29
C VAL A 131 13.31 -4.91 -5.58
N ARG A 132 13.79 -3.68 -5.80
CA ARG A 132 13.53 -2.92 -7.04
C ARG A 132 14.01 -3.68 -8.29
N ALA A 133 15.17 -4.34 -8.23
CA ALA A 133 15.69 -5.11 -9.35
C ALA A 133 14.82 -6.35 -9.66
N GLU A 134 14.31 -7.02 -8.62
CA GLU A 134 13.40 -8.16 -8.75
C GLU A 134 12.07 -7.76 -9.40
N ILE A 135 11.47 -6.66 -8.93
CA ILE A 135 10.26 -6.11 -9.57
C ILE A 135 10.55 -5.70 -11.00
N GLN A 136 11.69 -5.05 -11.27
CA GLN A 136 12.05 -4.67 -12.63
C GLN A 136 12.15 -5.89 -13.55
N ALA A 137 12.67 -7.02 -13.05
CA ALA A 137 12.70 -8.27 -13.80
C ALA A 137 11.29 -8.80 -14.09
N GLY A 138 10.38 -8.73 -13.12
CA GLY A 138 8.97 -9.10 -13.28
C GLY A 138 8.18 -8.20 -14.25
N LEU A 139 8.48 -6.88 -14.26
CA LEU A 139 7.91 -5.92 -15.22
C LEU A 139 8.50 -6.09 -16.63
N GLY A 140 9.72 -6.61 -16.73
CA GLY A 140 10.47 -6.70 -17.99
C GLY A 140 10.70 -5.33 -18.62
N GLN A 141 10.56 -5.25 -19.94
CA GLN A 141 10.67 -4.01 -20.71
C GLN A 141 9.41 -3.13 -20.66
N TRP A 142 8.33 -3.65 -20.06
CA TRP A 142 7.04 -3.02 -20.16
C TRP A 142 6.88 -1.89 -19.17
N GLY A 143 7.51 -1.91 -18.00
CA GLY A 143 7.45 -0.82 -17.01
C GLY A 143 8.79 -0.56 -16.33
N ARG A 144 8.83 0.45 -15.46
CA ARG A 144 10.03 0.78 -14.67
C ARG A 144 9.76 0.70 -13.17
N ALA A 145 10.62 -0.03 -12.46
CA ALA A 145 10.63 0.00 -11.01
C ALA A 145 11.61 1.07 -10.49
N SER A 146 11.15 1.90 -9.58
CA SER A 146 11.92 2.98 -8.96
C SER A 146 11.65 3.07 -7.46
N LEU A 147 12.64 3.61 -6.74
CA LEU A 147 12.54 3.93 -5.32
C LEU A 147 12.24 5.42 -5.18
N ALA A 148 11.46 5.81 -4.18
CA ALA A 148 11.15 7.20 -3.90
C ALA A 148 11.12 7.50 -2.40
N ASP A 149 11.69 8.65 -2.04
CA ASP A 149 11.50 9.29 -0.74
C ASP A 149 10.01 9.63 -0.58
N SER A 150 9.33 8.97 0.37
CA SER A 150 7.90 9.20 0.62
C SER A 150 7.57 10.67 0.81
N ARG A 151 8.46 11.49 1.39
CA ARG A 151 8.20 12.93 1.58
C ARG A 151 8.01 13.70 0.28
N ARG A 152 8.55 13.17 -0.82
CA ARG A 152 8.55 13.77 -2.16
C ARG A 152 7.64 13.05 -3.14
N SER A 153 6.89 12.05 -2.69
CA SER A 153 5.98 11.27 -3.53
C SER A 153 4.58 11.26 -2.94
N GLU A 154 3.69 12.05 -3.55
CA GLU A 154 2.29 12.14 -3.13
C GLU A 154 1.56 10.80 -3.26
N GLY A 155 1.86 10.05 -4.32
CA GLY A 155 1.26 8.72 -4.52
C GLY A 155 1.69 7.71 -3.46
N VAL A 156 2.96 7.73 -3.03
CA VAL A 156 3.44 6.86 -1.92
C VAL A 156 2.76 7.25 -0.61
N GLN A 157 2.61 8.55 -0.31
CA GLN A 157 1.88 9.00 0.88
C GLN A 157 0.40 8.58 0.88
N ILE A 158 -0.25 8.52 -0.28
CA ILE A 158 -1.61 7.96 -0.41
C ILE A 158 -1.59 6.43 -0.16
N ALA A 159 -0.59 5.72 -0.68
CA ALA A 159 -0.39 4.30 -0.42
C ALA A 159 -0.18 4.00 1.07
N ASP A 160 0.59 4.81 1.81
CA ASP A 160 0.75 4.73 3.27
C ASP A 160 -0.62 4.77 3.95
N VAL A 161 -1.44 5.76 3.62
CA VAL A 161 -2.74 5.94 4.28
C VAL A 161 -3.64 4.73 4.04
N ILE A 162 -3.64 4.16 2.83
CA ILE A 162 -4.41 2.95 2.52
C ILE A 162 -3.84 1.73 3.25
N ALA A 163 -2.53 1.49 3.18
CA ALA A 163 -1.85 0.39 3.89
C ALA A 163 -2.13 0.47 5.39
N ASN A 164 -1.94 1.64 6.00
CA ASN A 164 -2.19 1.89 7.41
C ASN A 164 -3.66 1.71 7.80
N SER A 165 -4.61 2.01 6.90
CA SER A 165 -6.03 1.79 7.14
C SER A 165 -6.31 0.30 7.34
N LEU A 166 -5.83 -0.54 6.42
CA LEU A 166 -6.03 -1.99 6.48
C LEU A 166 -5.24 -2.61 7.63
N PHE A 167 -4.04 -2.11 7.93
CA PHE A 167 -3.27 -2.53 9.11
C PHE A 167 -4.07 -2.35 10.39
N ASN A 168 -4.66 -1.16 10.61
CA ASN A 168 -5.47 -0.89 11.80
C ASN A 168 -6.70 -1.82 11.91
N ILE A 169 -7.25 -2.29 10.78
CA ILE A 169 -8.33 -3.28 10.75
C ILE A 169 -7.80 -4.66 11.10
N ALA A 170 -6.70 -5.10 10.48
CA ALA A 170 -6.09 -6.41 10.66
C ALA A 170 -5.68 -6.64 12.12
N VAL A 171 -5.04 -5.65 12.75
CA VAL A 171 -4.64 -5.73 14.17
C VAL A 171 -5.78 -5.44 15.15
N LYS A 172 -7.02 -5.26 14.66
CA LYS A 172 -8.21 -4.99 15.48
C LYS A 172 -8.03 -3.82 16.45
N SER A 173 -7.35 -2.75 15.99
CA SER A 173 -7.14 -1.55 16.79
C SER A 173 -8.45 -0.94 17.31
N PRO A 174 -8.43 -0.07 18.33
CA PRO A 174 -9.65 0.58 18.84
C PRO A 174 -10.45 1.35 17.77
N ARG A 175 -9.78 1.81 16.70
CA ARG A 175 -10.39 2.53 15.57
C ARG A 175 -10.80 1.64 14.40
N ALA A 176 -10.52 0.34 14.44
CA ALA A 176 -10.74 -0.62 13.35
C ALA A 176 -12.19 -0.58 12.82
N ARG A 177 -13.19 -0.53 13.71
CA ARG A 177 -14.60 -0.48 13.31
C ARG A 177 -14.90 0.74 12.45
N ARG A 178 -14.44 1.92 12.86
CA ARG A 178 -14.69 3.18 12.14
C ARG A 178 -13.91 3.25 10.82
N ILE A 179 -12.65 2.81 10.82
CA ILE A 179 -11.86 2.73 9.57
C ILE A 179 -12.52 1.77 8.58
N ARG A 180 -13.05 0.64 9.05
CA ARG A 180 -13.80 -0.29 8.19
C ARG A 180 -15.05 0.35 7.61
N THR A 181 -15.82 1.08 8.40
CA THR A 181 -16.98 1.85 7.89
C THR A 181 -16.57 2.83 6.79
N ILE A 182 -15.42 3.50 6.93
CA ILE A 182 -14.90 4.41 5.90
C ILE A 182 -14.49 3.65 4.63
N LEU A 183 -13.88 2.47 4.75
CA LEU A 183 -13.41 1.68 3.62
C LEU A 183 -14.51 0.91 2.89
N ASN A 184 -15.60 0.54 3.56
CA ASN A 184 -16.65 -0.31 3.00
C ASN A 184 -17.12 0.14 1.60
N PRO A 185 -17.43 1.42 1.33
CA PRO A 185 -17.84 1.85 0.00
C PRO A 185 -16.79 1.52 -1.09
N LEU A 186 -15.50 1.71 -0.78
CA LEU A 186 -14.40 1.44 -1.72
C LEU A 186 -14.16 -0.06 -1.90
N LEU A 187 -14.46 -0.88 -0.90
CA LEU A 187 -14.42 -2.34 -0.99
C LEU A 187 -15.58 -2.86 -1.85
N ASP A 188 -16.78 -2.31 -1.64
CA ASP A 188 -18.00 -2.69 -2.36
C ASP A 188 -17.91 -2.36 -3.86
N THR A 189 -17.35 -1.19 -4.20
CA THR A 189 -17.10 -0.78 -5.60
C THR A 189 -15.85 -1.43 -6.20
N ARG A 190 -15.08 -2.17 -5.39
CA ARG A 190 -13.76 -2.73 -5.75
C ARG A 190 -12.73 -1.67 -6.14
N ALA A 191 -12.92 -0.41 -5.72
CA ALA A 191 -11.88 0.60 -5.81
C ALA A 191 -10.65 0.20 -4.97
N ILE A 192 -10.87 -0.43 -3.82
CA ILE A 192 -9.84 -1.11 -3.03
C ILE A 192 -10.16 -2.60 -2.99
N ARG A 193 -9.14 -3.42 -3.26
CA ARG A 193 -9.24 -4.89 -3.22
C ARG A 193 -8.19 -5.45 -2.28
N ILE A 194 -8.54 -6.51 -1.57
CA ILE A 194 -7.69 -7.11 -0.54
C ILE A 194 -7.24 -8.49 -1.01
N ALA A 195 -5.94 -8.76 -0.93
CA ALA A 195 -5.35 -10.08 -1.12
C ALA A 195 -4.72 -10.54 0.19
N ASN A 196 -5.18 -11.65 0.75
CA ASN A 196 -4.61 -12.19 1.98
C ASN A 196 -3.44 -13.11 1.66
N LEU A 197 -2.29 -12.87 2.28
CA LEU A 197 -1.17 -13.81 2.30
C LEU A 197 -1.46 -14.87 3.37
N THR A 198 -1.74 -16.09 2.93
CA THR A 198 -2.10 -17.22 3.81
C THR A 198 -0.93 -18.16 4.07
N ALA A 199 0.07 -18.17 3.20
CA ALA A 199 1.32 -18.91 3.30
C ALA A 199 2.42 -18.15 2.55
N MET A 200 3.68 -18.38 2.90
CA MET A 200 4.81 -17.85 2.14
C MET A 200 4.93 -18.57 0.78
N PRO A 201 5.34 -17.86 -0.29
CA PRO A 201 5.60 -18.47 -1.60
C PRO A 201 6.66 -19.56 -1.58
#